data_AF-A0A183TNT1-F1
#
_entry.id   AF-A0A183TNT1-F1
#
_cell.length_a   1.000
_cell.length_b   1.000
_cell.length_c   1.000
_cell.angle_alpha   90.00
_cell.angle_beta   90.00
_cell.angle_gamma   90.00
#
_symmetry.space_group_name_H-M   'P 1'
#
loop_
_entity.id
_entity.type
_entity.pdbx_description
1 polymer ?
#
loop_
_entity_poly.entity_id
_entity_poly.type
_entity_poly.pdbx_seq_one_letter_code
_entity_poly.pdbx_strand_id
1 'polypeptide(L)'
;LHKISFNLNSAQITTTSGRLRVQRTRYRSTYYCIMLVLLVGSKFCCVKNDTFIFFAVKREYRILLEAGLPPGVINFVPADGPKFGSVITREPTLAGINYTGSTQVFKILLKAIAQNMDLYNTYPRIVGECGGKNYHFVHPSANTADVALATLRSAFEYTGQKCSACSRLYVPASLWPKIRDMLVELMSKVKVGSPLEKDTFTSAVIDSNAFKKISGYIEYAKGCNDLQLIAGGGCDDSVGYYIQPTLYKTNDPRNKLMLVPEIVASTALTVLAHSLIAWAYSVRGASMTAEYTTMPTTPIHNAH
;
A
#
# COMPACT_ATOMS: atom_id res chain seq x y z
N LEU A 1 12.98 33.00 18.70
CA LEU A 1 12.14 31.82 18.98
C LEU A 1 10.77 32.02 18.35
N HIS A 2 10.60 31.66 17.07
CA HIS A 2 9.29 31.70 16.41
C HIS A 2 8.51 30.45 16.80
N LYS A 3 7.37 30.62 17.47
CA LYS A 3 6.44 29.52 17.79
C LYS A 3 5.81 29.01 16.50
N ILE A 4 6.18 27.81 16.07
CA ILE A 4 5.47 27.08 15.00
C ILE A 4 4.42 26.21 15.68
N SER A 5 3.15 26.42 15.37
CA SER A 5 2.02 25.67 15.94
C SER A 5 1.39 24.80 14.85
N PHE A 6 1.27 23.49 15.11
CA PHE A 6 0.76 22.50 14.14
C PHE A 6 -0.61 22.00 14.56
N ASN A 7 -1.60 22.10 13.67
CA ASN A 7 -2.93 21.52 13.88
C ASN A 7 -3.07 20.21 13.06
N LEU A 8 -2.95 19.08 13.77
CA LEU A 8 -2.95 17.73 13.19
C LEU A 8 -4.26 17.33 12.50
N ASN A 9 -5.39 18.00 12.81
CA ASN A 9 -6.68 17.69 12.21
C ASN A 9 -6.93 18.38 10.85
N SER A 10 -6.13 19.39 10.50
CA SER A 10 -6.38 20.22 9.30
C SER A 10 -5.22 20.31 8.30
N ALA A 11 -4.05 19.75 8.62
CA ALA A 11 -2.83 19.87 7.81
C ALA A 11 -2.51 21.33 7.42
N GLN A 12 -2.71 22.26 8.36
CA GLN A 12 -2.34 23.67 8.20
C GLN A 12 -1.07 23.98 8.97
N ILE A 13 -0.12 24.64 8.30
CA ILE A 13 1.07 25.23 8.90
C ILE A 13 0.84 26.74 8.93
N THR A 14 0.91 27.34 10.11
CA THR A 14 0.75 28.80 10.27
C THR A 14 2.07 29.37 10.75
N THR A 15 2.68 30.24 9.95
CA THR A 15 3.82 31.07 10.38
C THR A 15 3.33 32.51 10.57
N THR A 16 4.08 33.32 11.32
CA THR A 16 3.80 34.74 11.57
C THR A 16 3.69 35.62 10.32
N SER A 17 4.00 35.08 9.13
CA SER A 17 3.95 35.79 7.83
C SER A 17 2.87 35.30 6.86
N GLY A 18 1.96 34.40 7.27
CA GLY A 18 0.78 34.05 6.45
C GLY A 18 0.41 32.56 6.47
N ARG A 19 -0.85 32.27 6.12
CA ARG A 19 -1.40 30.92 6.03
C ARG A 19 -0.94 30.21 4.75
N LEU A 20 -0.09 29.18 4.89
CA LEU A 20 0.16 28.21 3.82
C LEU A 20 -0.88 27.08 3.91
N ARG A 21 -1.80 27.07 2.94
CA ARG A 21 -2.78 25.97 2.78
C ARG A 21 -2.13 24.86 1.97
N VAL A 22 -1.64 23.81 2.63
CA VAL A 22 -1.16 22.60 1.94
C VAL A 22 -2.41 21.85 1.44
N GLN A 23 -2.63 21.84 0.13
CA GLN A 23 -3.67 21.03 -0.49
C GLN A 23 -3.42 19.55 -0.15
N ARG A 24 -4.49 18.79 0.13
CA ARG A 24 -4.47 17.37 0.52
C ARG A 24 -3.68 16.51 -0.49
N THR A 25 -2.38 16.37 -0.32
CA THR A 25 -1.54 15.42 -1.07
C THR A 25 -1.09 14.27 -0.18
N ARG A 26 -1.22 13.06 -0.72
CA ARG A 26 -1.11 11.75 -0.05
C ARG A 26 0.36 11.34 0.23
N TYR A 27 1.21 12.24 0.71
CA TYR A 27 2.60 11.97 1.10
C TYR A 27 2.76 11.51 2.57
N ARG A 28 1.67 11.00 3.16
CA ARG A 28 1.51 10.80 4.59
C ARG A 28 2.66 10.03 5.26
N SER A 29 3.16 8.90 4.71
CA SER A 29 4.13 8.09 5.48
C SER A 29 5.49 8.78 5.65
N THR A 30 6.05 9.38 4.61
CA THR A 30 7.35 10.06 4.70
C THR A 30 7.27 11.29 5.62
N TYR A 31 6.19 12.06 5.53
CA TYR A 31 5.91 13.16 6.45
C TYR A 31 5.72 12.68 7.90
N TYR A 32 4.94 11.63 8.16
CA TYR A 32 4.74 11.12 9.52
C TYR A 32 6.06 10.63 10.12
N CYS A 33 6.87 9.89 9.36
CA CYS A 33 8.16 9.41 9.86
C CYS A 33 9.13 10.56 10.15
N ILE A 34 9.21 11.55 9.26
CA ILE A 34 10.04 12.75 9.48
C ILE A 34 9.56 13.51 10.73
N MET A 35 8.26 13.78 10.83
CA MET A 35 7.70 14.57 11.94
C MET A 35 7.87 13.86 13.29
N LEU A 36 7.68 12.53 13.33
CA LEU A 36 7.84 11.76 14.57
C LEU A 36 9.29 11.79 15.06
N VAL A 37 10.27 11.69 14.16
CA VAL A 37 11.69 11.71 14.52
C VAL A 37 12.16 13.12 14.91
N LEU A 38 11.69 14.15 14.20
CA LEU A 38 11.99 15.55 14.52
C LEU A 38 11.49 15.95 15.92
N LEU A 39 10.29 15.49 16.32
CA LEU A 39 9.70 15.80 17.63
C LEU A 39 10.49 15.21 18.80
N VAL A 40 11.24 14.13 18.57
CA VAL A 40 12.05 13.45 19.59
C VAL A 40 13.51 13.96 19.60
N GLY A 41 13.84 14.95 18.76
CA GLY A 41 15.16 15.59 18.75
C GLY A 41 16.29 14.73 18.17
N SER A 42 15.95 13.68 17.42
CA SER A 42 16.94 12.80 16.78
C SER A 42 17.33 13.29 15.39
N LYS A 43 18.57 13.01 14.96
CA LYS A 43 18.98 13.21 13.56
C LYS A 43 18.29 12.15 12.69
N PHE A 44 17.76 12.58 11.55
CA PHE A 44 17.05 11.72 10.61
C PHE A 44 17.80 11.63 9.29
N CYS A 45 17.99 10.41 8.80
CA CYS A 45 18.49 10.16 7.45
C CYS A 45 17.32 9.61 6.61
N CYS A 46 16.94 10.35 5.57
CA CYS A 46 15.92 9.92 4.62
C CYS A 46 16.59 9.38 3.36
N VAL A 47 16.28 8.14 3.01
CA VAL A 47 16.74 7.52 1.77
C VAL A 47 15.55 7.07 0.95
N LYS A 48 15.51 7.54 -0.29
CA LYS A 48 14.61 7.04 -1.32
C LYS A 48 15.43 6.78 -2.58
N ASN A 49 15.35 5.55 -3.09
CA ASN A 49 15.97 5.14 -4.34
C ASN A 49 15.01 5.27 -5.54
N ASP A 50 13.73 5.50 -5.28
CA ASP A 50 12.70 5.53 -6.32
C ASP A 50 12.83 6.80 -7.16
N THR A 51 13.37 6.67 -8.37
CA THR A 51 13.61 7.80 -9.29
C THR A 51 12.31 8.57 -9.56
N PHE A 52 11.16 7.88 -9.51
CA PHE A 52 9.83 8.47 -9.69
C PHE A 52 9.38 9.37 -8.55
N ILE A 53 9.81 9.08 -7.31
CA ILE A 53 9.38 9.81 -6.10
C ILE A 53 10.46 10.80 -5.63
N PHE A 54 11.67 10.69 -6.20
CA PHE A 54 12.82 11.54 -5.90
C PHE A 54 12.49 13.04 -5.90
N PHE A 55 11.83 13.55 -6.95
CA PHE A 55 11.55 14.98 -7.08
C PHE A 55 10.58 15.49 -6.02
N ALA A 56 9.57 14.69 -5.68
CA ALA A 56 8.62 15.04 -4.63
C ALA A 56 9.33 15.13 -3.27
N VAL A 57 10.09 14.10 -2.87
CA VAL A 57 10.80 14.09 -1.58
C VAL A 57 11.89 15.16 -1.52
N LYS A 58 12.58 15.42 -2.63
CA LYS A 58 13.54 16.53 -2.72
C LYS A 58 12.85 17.88 -2.51
N ARG A 59 11.63 18.06 -3.03
CA ARG A 59 10.84 19.28 -2.81
C ARG A 59 10.42 19.40 -1.35
N GLU A 60 9.98 18.31 -0.72
CA GLU A 60 9.64 18.27 0.71
C GLU A 60 10.85 18.65 1.58
N TYR A 61 12.02 18.05 1.30
CA TYR A 61 13.27 18.37 1.98
C TYR A 61 13.61 19.87 1.88
N ARG A 62 13.49 20.47 0.69
CA ARG A 62 13.70 21.91 0.51
C ARG A 62 12.73 22.76 1.31
N ILE A 63 11.45 22.38 1.34
CA ILE A 63 10.43 23.10 2.14
C ILE A 63 10.80 23.06 3.63
N LEU A 64 11.31 21.95 4.14
CA LEU A 64 11.74 21.84 5.54
C LEU A 64 12.93 22.76 5.85
N LEU A 65 13.90 22.86 4.92
CA LEU A 65 15.02 23.80 5.06
C LEU A 65 14.55 25.26 4.99
N GLU A 66 13.68 25.60 4.03
CA GLU A 66 13.08 26.94 3.89
C GLU A 66 12.25 27.33 5.13
N ALA A 67 11.64 26.35 5.81
CA ALA A 67 10.92 26.56 7.08
C ALA A 67 11.84 26.79 8.30
N GLY A 68 13.16 26.73 8.13
CA GLY A 68 14.15 27.02 9.17
C GLY A 68 14.65 25.78 9.93
N LEU A 69 14.46 24.56 9.39
CA LEU A 69 15.05 23.37 9.98
C LEU A 69 16.60 23.44 9.91
N PRO A 70 17.33 23.30 11.04
CA PRO A 70 18.78 23.42 11.02
C PRO A 70 19.46 22.37 10.12
N PRO A 71 20.55 22.73 9.42
CA PRO A 71 21.33 21.79 8.63
C PRO A 71 21.78 20.57 9.45
N GLY A 72 21.73 19.38 8.83
CA GLY A 72 22.18 18.13 9.44
C GLY A 72 21.17 17.46 10.38
N VAL A 73 20.05 18.11 10.70
CA VAL A 73 18.93 17.47 11.42
C VAL A 73 18.21 16.47 10.52
N ILE A 74 17.94 16.84 9.27
CA ILE A 74 17.54 15.91 8.22
C ILE A 74 18.63 15.86 7.17
N ASN A 75 18.99 14.64 6.76
CA ASN A 75 19.89 14.40 5.65
C ASN A 75 19.12 13.62 4.58
N PHE A 76 19.00 14.19 3.38
CA PHE A 76 18.40 13.50 2.24
C PHE A 76 19.52 12.88 1.41
N VAL A 77 19.60 11.54 1.40
CA VAL A 77 20.67 10.79 0.74
C VAL A 77 20.04 9.85 -0.31
N PRO A 78 19.96 10.26 -1.57
CA PRO A 78 19.56 9.38 -2.67
C PRO A 78 20.66 8.34 -2.88
N ALA A 79 20.32 7.07 -2.74
CA ALA A 79 21.28 5.99 -2.83
C ALA A 79 20.62 4.69 -3.27
N ASP A 80 21.42 3.82 -3.89
CA ASP A 80 21.02 2.44 -4.15
C ASP A 80 20.65 1.73 -2.84
N GLY A 81 19.48 1.07 -2.83
CA GLY A 81 18.88 0.48 -1.63
C GLY A 81 19.79 -0.54 -0.94
N PRO A 82 20.23 -1.61 -1.62
CA PRO A 82 21.19 -2.58 -1.09
C PRO A 82 22.48 -1.94 -0.57
N LYS A 83 23.09 -1.04 -1.36
CA LYS A 83 24.32 -0.35 -0.95
C LYS A 83 24.10 0.45 0.34
N PHE A 84 23.07 1.30 0.38
CA PHE A 84 22.74 2.11 1.55
C PHE A 84 22.44 1.24 2.79
N GLY A 85 21.61 0.21 2.62
CA GLY A 85 21.27 -0.74 3.69
C GLY A 85 22.52 -1.39 4.31
N SER A 86 23.46 -1.85 3.47
CA SER A 86 24.70 -2.47 3.94
C SER A 86 25.62 -1.52 4.73
N VAL A 87 25.64 -0.24 4.35
CA VAL A 87 26.43 0.80 5.04
C VAL A 87 25.76 1.18 6.35
N ILE A 88 24.48 1.54 6.32
CA ILE A 88 23.80 2.11 7.50
C ILE A 88 23.66 1.09 8.63
N THR A 89 23.46 -0.20 8.31
CA THR A 89 23.38 -1.28 9.29
C THR A 89 24.71 -1.64 9.94
N ARG A 90 25.84 -1.06 9.50
CA ARG A 90 27.16 -1.23 10.12
C ARG A 90 27.61 -0.02 10.93
N GLU A 91 26.79 1.03 10.95
CA GLU A 91 27.10 2.27 11.66
C GLU A 91 26.90 2.10 13.17
N PRO A 92 27.95 2.26 14.01
CA PRO A 92 27.84 2.09 15.47
C PRO A 92 26.81 3.03 16.12
N THR A 93 26.54 4.17 15.48
CA THR A 93 25.61 5.20 15.95
C THR A 93 24.17 5.02 15.45
N LEU A 94 23.85 3.90 14.79
CA LEU A 94 22.48 3.61 14.33
C LEU A 94 21.51 3.45 15.51
N ALA A 95 20.65 4.45 15.72
CA ALA A 95 19.64 4.42 16.79
C ALA A 95 18.33 3.71 16.39
N GLY A 96 18.05 3.60 15.09
CA GLY A 96 16.85 2.93 14.62
C GLY A 96 16.57 3.07 13.13
N ILE A 97 15.65 2.23 12.66
CA ILE A 97 15.19 2.17 11.27
C ILE A 97 13.68 2.24 11.25
N ASN A 98 13.15 3.14 10.42
CA ASN A 98 11.75 3.16 10.03
C ASN A 98 11.68 2.82 8.54
N TYR A 99 11.19 1.62 8.24
CA TYR A 99 11.17 1.05 6.91
C TYR A 99 9.73 0.91 6.41
N THR A 100 9.48 1.30 5.16
CA THR A 100 8.24 1.02 4.45
C THR A 100 8.58 0.43 3.09
N GLY A 101 8.13 -0.80 2.81
CA GLY A 101 8.44 -1.48 1.55
C GLY A 101 8.10 -2.96 1.60
N SER A 102 8.82 -3.79 0.83
CA SER A 102 8.53 -5.23 0.78
C SER A 102 9.00 -5.96 2.05
N THR A 103 8.25 -6.99 2.45
CA THR A 103 8.62 -7.90 3.56
C THR A 103 9.99 -8.53 3.37
N GLN A 104 10.35 -8.91 2.14
CA GLN A 104 11.64 -9.56 1.85
C GLN A 104 12.82 -8.65 2.21
N VAL A 105 12.77 -7.38 1.81
CA VAL A 105 13.84 -6.41 2.11
C VAL A 105 13.86 -6.07 3.60
N PHE A 106 12.71 -5.97 4.26
CA PHE A 106 12.66 -5.76 5.71
C PHE A 106 13.35 -6.90 6.48
N LYS A 107 13.09 -8.16 6.09
CA LYS A 107 13.78 -9.33 6.67
C LYS A 107 15.29 -9.28 6.47
N ILE A 108 15.77 -8.79 5.32
CA ILE A 108 17.21 -8.61 5.06
C ILE A 108 17.80 -7.57 6.03
N LEU A 109 17.14 -6.43 6.19
CA LEU A 109 17.57 -5.38 7.12
C LEU A 109 17.60 -5.87 8.57
N LEU A 110 16.54 -6.56 9.01
CA LEU A 110 16.46 -7.14 10.35
C LEU A 110 17.62 -8.12 10.63
N LYS A 111 17.92 -9.01 9.68
CA LYS A 111 19.05 -9.95 9.80
C LYS A 111 20.39 -9.23 9.88
N ALA A 112 20.61 -8.24 9.03
CA ALA A 112 21.84 -7.44 9.05
C ALA A 112 22.02 -6.72 10.39
N ILE A 113 20.93 -6.16 10.94
CA ILE A 113 20.98 -5.48 12.24
C ILE A 113 21.30 -6.49 13.34
N ALA A 114 20.63 -7.63 13.36
CA ALA A 114 20.86 -8.69 14.34
C ALA A 114 22.31 -9.22 14.30
N GLN A 115 22.90 -9.37 13.12
CA GLN A 115 24.28 -9.82 12.94
C GLN A 115 25.32 -8.81 13.42
N ASN A 116 24.99 -7.53 13.40
CA ASN A 116 25.88 -6.44 13.81
C ASN A 116 25.62 -5.95 15.24
N MET A 117 24.90 -6.72 16.06
CA MET A 117 24.42 -6.27 17.38
C MET A 117 25.54 -5.77 18.30
N ASP A 118 26.71 -6.42 18.25
CA ASP A 118 27.87 -6.08 19.08
C ASP A 118 28.58 -4.78 18.64
N LEU A 119 28.23 -4.22 17.47
CA LEU A 119 28.83 -2.99 16.96
C LEU A 119 28.15 -1.73 17.49
N TYR A 120 26.90 -1.82 17.94
CA TYR A 120 26.10 -0.62 18.22
C TYR A 120 26.33 -0.07 19.62
N ASN A 121 26.38 1.26 19.71
CA ASN A 121 26.41 1.96 20.99
C ASN A 121 25.10 1.80 21.78
N THR A 122 23.98 1.55 21.08
CA THR A 122 22.64 1.35 21.64
C THR A 122 21.85 0.36 20.80
N TYR A 123 20.88 -0.35 21.38
CA TYR A 123 19.99 -1.24 20.62
C TYR A 123 19.13 -0.48 19.61
N PRO A 124 19.30 -0.70 18.28
CA PRO A 124 18.52 0.02 17.28
C PRO A 124 17.03 -0.32 17.38
N ARG A 125 16.17 0.70 17.36
CA ARG A 125 14.71 0.52 17.31
C ARG A 125 14.27 0.29 15.87
N ILE A 126 13.45 -0.74 15.64
CA ILE A 126 13.09 -1.14 14.28
C ILE A 126 11.58 -1.10 14.12
N VAL A 127 11.12 -0.30 13.15
CA VAL A 127 9.72 -0.20 12.72
C VAL A 127 9.66 -0.57 11.25
N GLY A 128 8.82 -1.55 10.91
CA GLY A 128 8.66 -2.03 9.55
C GLY A 128 7.20 -2.09 9.14
N GLU A 129 6.83 -1.19 8.23
CA GLU A 129 5.56 -1.25 7.52
C GLU A 129 5.77 -2.00 6.21
N CYS A 130 5.48 -3.29 6.25
CA CYS A 130 5.45 -4.12 5.06
C CYS A 130 4.04 -4.10 4.46
N GLY A 131 3.89 -4.46 3.21
CA GLY A 131 2.56 -4.62 2.62
C GLY A 131 1.80 -5.80 3.22
N GLY A 132 0.54 -5.88 2.84
CA GLY A 132 -0.38 -6.92 3.28
C GLY A 132 -1.19 -7.49 2.13
N LYS A 133 -1.77 -8.66 2.37
CA LYS A 133 -2.79 -9.25 1.48
C LYS A 133 -4.18 -8.95 2.05
N ASN A 134 -4.65 -7.72 1.94
CA ASN A 134 -5.88 -7.31 2.61
C ASN A 134 -7.11 -7.91 1.95
N TYR A 135 -8.18 -7.98 2.74
CA TYR A 135 -9.43 -8.58 2.33
C TYR A 135 -10.62 -7.80 2.89
N HIS A 136 -11.74 -7.90 2.18
CA HIS A 136 -13.06 -7.64 2.74
C HIS A 136 -13.70 -8.98 3.09
N PHE A 137 -14.34 -9.03 4.24
CA PHE A 137 -15.10 -10.18 4.71
C PHE A 137 -16.54 -9.76 4.94
N VAL A 138 -17.45 -10.25 4.11
CA VAL A 138 -18.83 -9.73 4.02
C VAL A 138 -19.76 -10.57 4.89
N HIS A 139 -20.47 -9.92 5.81
CA HIS A 139 -21.53 -10.57 6.58
C HIS A 139 -22.81 -10.74 5.72
N PRO A 140 -23.60 -11.81 5.88
CA PRO A 140 -24.86 -12.00 5.14
C PRO A 140 -25.89 -10.87 5.28
N SER A 141 -25.81 -10.05 6.33
CA SER A 141 -26.68 -8.88 6.53
C SER A 141 -26.14 -7.59 5.90
N ALA A 142 -25.00 -7.63 5.22
CA ALA A 142 -24.37 -6.43 4.68
C ALA A 142 -25.18 -5.83 3.53
N ASN A 143 -25.19 -4.50 3.44
CA ASN A 143 -25.75 -3.81 2.28
C ASN A 143 -24.87 -4.06 1.05
N THR A 144 -25.44 -4.67 0.01
CA THR A 144 -24.69 -5.07 -1.19
C THR A 144 -24.14 -3.90 -1.98
N ALA A 145 -24.82 -2.74 -1.98
CA ALA A 145 -24.37 -1.56 -2.72
C ALA A 145 -23.13 -0.94 -2.06
N ASP A 146 -23.15 -0.80 -0.73
CA ASP A 146 -22.02 -0.29 0.04
C ASP A 146 -20.81 -1.22 -0.10
N VAL A 147 -21.03 -2.54 -0.04
CA VAL A 147 -19.97 -3.54 -0.23
C VAL A 147 -19.36 -3.41 -1.62
N ALA A 148 -20.16 -3.32 -2.68
CA ALA A 148 -19.65 -3.20 -4.05
C ALA A 148 -18.82 -1.92 -4.23
N LEU A 149 -19.35 -0.76 -3.80
CA LEU A 149 -18.67 0.52 -3.93
C LEU A 149 -17.38 0.58 -3.11
N ALA A 150 -17.42 0.17 -1.84
CA ALA A 150 -16.25 0.15 -0.97
C ALA A 150 -15.19 -0.81 -1.51
N THR A 151 -15.59 -1.99 -2.00
CA THR A 151 -14.66 -2.97 -2.56
C THR A 151 -13.98 -2.46 -3.82
N LEU A 152 -14.72 -1.88 -4.77
CA LEU A 152 -14.16 -1.28 -5.98
C LEU A 152 -13.08 -0.24 -5.65
N ARG A 153 -13.39 0.68 -4.73
CA ARG A 153 -12.47 1.75 -4.34
C ARG A 153 -11.25 1.21 -3.59
N SER A 154 -11.46 0.30 -2.64
CA SER A 154 -10.37 -0.28 -1.88
C SER A 154 -9.45 -1.15 -2.73
N ALA A 155 -9.98 -1.84 -3.74
CA ALA A 155 -9.20 -2.68 -4.66
C ALA A 155 -8.45 -1.83 -5.69
N PHE A 156 -9.15 -0.96 -6.42
CA PHE A 156 -8.64 -0.43 -7.68
C PHE A 156 -8.19 1.03 -7.63
N GLU A 157 -8.48 1.79 -6.56
CA GLU A 157 -7.89 3.14 -6.44
C GLU A 157 -6.36 3.06 -6.42
N TYR A 158 -5.70 3.97 -7.16
CA TYR A 158 -4.25 3.97 -7.32
C TYR A 158 -3.70 2.66 -7.92
N THR A 159 -4.52 2.03 -8.76
CA THR A 159 -4.19 0.80 -9.49
C THR A 159 -3.83 -0.31 -8.52
N GLY A 160 -4.44 -0.29 -7.34
CA GLY A 160 -4.15 -1.21 -6.24
C GLY A 160 -2.78 -1.05 -5.59
N GLN A 161 -1.92 -0.12 -6.00
CA GLN A 161 -0.54 0.01 -5.50
C GLN A 161 -0.45 0.61 -4.09
N LYS A 162 -1.21 0.04 -3.14
CA LYS A 162 -1.33 0.41 -1.74
C LYS A 162 -1.10 -0.84 -0.89
N CYS A 163 -0.34 -0.72 0.19
CA CYS A 163 -0.20 -1.79 1.19
C CYS A 163 -1.55 -2.21 1.80
N SER A 164 -2.55 -1.34 1.77
CA SER A 164 -3.92 -1.53 2.26
C SER A 164 -4.94 -1.92 1.20
N ALA A 165 -4.53 -2.15 -0.06
CA ALA A 165 -5.46 -2.48 -1.13
C ALA A 165 -6.23 -3.77 -0.84
N CYS A 166 -7.53 -3.76 -1.10
CA CYS A 166 -8.39 -4.92 -0.95
C CYS A 166 -8.19 -5.87 -2.14
N SER A 167 -7.35 -6.87 -1.95
CA SER A 167 -7.01 -7.85 -3.00
C SER A 167 -7.87 -9.12 -2.96
N ARG A 168 -8.64 -9.32 -1.88
CA ARG A 168 -9.47 -10.50 -1.65
C ARG A 168 -10.86 -10.11 -1.16
N LEU A 169 -11.89 -10.74 -1.69
CA LEU A 169 -13.26 -10.57 -1.24
C LEU A 169 -13.84 -11.92 -0.83
N TYR A 170 -14.16 -12.08 0.45
CA TYR A 170 -14.90 -13.21 0.98
C TYR A 170 -16.36 -12.82 1.11
N VAL A 171 -17.23 -13.49 0.36
CA VAL A 171 -18.64 -13.11 0.24
C VAL A 171 -19.56 -14.31 0.41
N PRO A 172 -20.69 -14.19 1.13
CA PRO A 172 -21.70 -15.23 1.19
C PRO A 172 -22.25 -15.53 -0.20
N ALA A 173 -22.40 -16.82 -0.52
CA ALA A 173 -22.93 -17.26 -1.80
C ALA A 173 -24.31 -16.66 -2.12
N SER A 174 -25.13 -16.39 -1.09
CA SER A 174 -26.43 -15.73 -1.21
C SER A 174 -26.35 -14.28 -1.70
N LEU A 175 -25.29 -13.54 -1.35
CA LEU A 175 -25.11 -12.14 -1.75
C LEU A 175 -24.27 -11.98 -3.02
N TRP A 176 -23.51 -13.02 -3.40
CA TRP A 176 -22.55 -12.93 -4.50
C TRP A 176 -23.16 -12.50 -5.83
N PRO A 177 -24.29 -13.04 -6.33
CA PRO A 177 -24.84 -12.63 -7.62
C PRO A 177 -25.11 -11.13 -7.70
N LYS A 178 -25.72 -10.56 -6.66
CA LYS A 178 -26.05 -9.13 -6.59
C LYS A 178 -24.81 -8.25 -6.49
N ILE A 179 -23.83 -8.64 -5.66
CA ILE A 179 -22.56 -7.90 -5.52
C ILE A 179 -21.72 -7.97 -6.80
N ARG A 180 -21.68 -9.14 -7.46
CA ARG A 180 -20.98 -9.35 -8.73
C ARG A 180 -21.52 -8.40 -9.79
N ASP A 181 -22.84 -8.35 -9.98
CA ASP A 181 -23.45 -7.55 -11.04
C ASP A 181 -23.18 -6.06 -10.82
N MET A 182 -23.31 -5.58 -9.58
CA MET A 182 -22.94 -4.21 -9.21
C MET A 182 -21.46 -3.92 -9.42
N LEU A 183 -20.56 -4.83 -9.06
CA LEU A 183 -19.12 -4.65 -9.27
C LEU A 183 -18.77 -4.56 -10.76
N VAL A 184 -19.33 -5.45 -11.59
CA VAL A 184 -19.11 -5.43 -13.04
C VAL A 184 -19.61 -4.11 -13.64
N GLU A 185 -20.80 -3.66 -13.25
CA GLU A 185 -21.35 -2.38 -13.70
C GLU A 185 -20.50 -1.18 -13.25
N LEU A 186 -20.00 -1.19 -12.02
CA LEU A 186 -19.12 -0.13 -11.53
C LEU A 186 -17.76 -0.15 -12.23
N MET A 187 -17.18 -1.33 -12.46
CA MET A 187 -15.91 -1.50 -13.14
C MET A 187 -15.98 -1.02 -14.60
N SER A 188 -17.10 -1.21 -15.30
CA SER A 188 -17.25 -0.73 -16.69
C SER A 188 -17.28 0.80 -16.80
N LYS A 189 -17.61 1.51 -15.71
CA LYS A 189 -17.62 2.97 -15.62
C LYS A 189 -16.27 3.56 -15.20
N VAL A 190 -15.30 2.73 -14.81
CA VAL A 190 -13.98 3.17 -14.36
C VAL A 190 -13.12 3.57 -15.56
N LYS A 191 -12.72 4.85 -15.59
CA LYS A 191 -11.74 5.34 -16.55
C LYS A 191 -10.31 5.04 -16.08
N VAL A 192 -9.60 4.23 -16.85
CA VAL A 192 -8.15 4.00 -16.72
C VAL A 192 -7.44 4.88 -17.74
N GLY A 193 -6.57 5.78 -17.30
CA GLY A 193 -5.96 6.75 -18.22
C GLY A 193 -4.87 7.63 -17.61
N SER A 194 -4.58 8.74 -18.27
CA SER A 194 -3.56 9.68 -17.83
C SER A 194 -3.92 10.30 -16.48
N PRO A 195 -2.97 10.42 -15.53
CA PRO A 195 -3.23 11.06 -14.24
C PRO A 195 -3.43 12.58 -14.33
N LEU A 196 -3.22 13.18 -15.52
CA LEU A 196 -3.46 14.60 -15.79
C LEU A 196 -4.94 14.90 -16.12
N GLU A 197 -5.73 13.88 -16.43
CA GLU A 197 -7.14 14.02 -16.77
C GLU A 197 -8.02 13.94 -15.51
N LYS A 198 -9.00 14.83 -15.39
CA LYS A 198 -9.78 15.00 -14.14
C LYS A 198 -10.73 13.84 -13.84
N ASP A 199 -11.18 13.15 -14.87
CA ASP A 199 -12.12 12.03 -14.81
C ASP A 199 -11.42 10.66 -14.76
N THR A 200 -10.10 10.62 -14.81
CA THR A 200 -9.32 9.40 -14.60
C THR A 200 -9.50 8.90 -13.17
N PHE A 201 -10.05 7.70 -13.02
CA PHE A 201 -10.18 7.05 -11.72
C PHE A 201 -8.85 6.42 -11.29
N THR A 202 -8.15 5.77 -12.23
CA THR A 202 -6.85 5.14 -11.96
C THR A 202 -5.95 5.15 -13.19
N SER A 203 -4.64 4.94 -13.00
CA SER A 203 -3.64 5.13 -14.06
C SER A 203 -2.73 3.91 -14.26
N ALA A 204 -1.66 4.09 -15.04
CA ALA A 204 -0.63 3.08 -15.23
C ALA A 204 0.01 2.66 -13.90
N VAL A 205 0.54 1.43 -13.85
CA VAL A 205 1.41 1.00 -12.75
C VAL A 205 2.77 1.69 -12.84
N ILE A 206 3.52 1.66 -11.73
CA ILE A 206 4.71 2.50 -11.53
C ILE A 206 5.81 2.29 -12.58
N ASP A 207 6.06 1.05 -12.99
CA ASP A 207 7.14 0.69 -13.91
C ASP A 207 6.88 -0.63 -14.66
N SER A 208 7.80 -0.98 -15.57
CA SER A 208 7.74 -2.21 -16.36
C SER A 208 7.88 -3.47 -15.53
N ASN A 209 8.59 -3.42 -14.40
CA ASN A 209 8.74 -4.57 -13.51
C ASN A 209 7.41 -4.89 -12.83
N ALA A 210 6.73 -3.88 -12.29
CA ALA A 210 5.38 -4.01 -11.75
C ALA A 210 4.42 -4.51 -12.82
N PHE A 211 4.48 -3.95 -14.03
CA PHE A 211 3.65 -4.38 -15.16
C PHE A 211 3.82 -5.86 -15.47
N LYS A 212 5.05 -6.30 -15.80
CA LYS A 212 5.39 -7.69 -16.12
C LYS A 212 4.98 -8.65 -15.01
N LYS A 213 5.18 -8.23 -13.76
CA LYS A 213 4.81 -9.03 -12.60
C LYS A 213 3.30 -9.24 -12.56
N ILE A 214 2.51 -8.17 -12.68
CA ILE A 214 1.04 -8.21 -12.60
C ILE A 214 0.43 -8.91 -13.83
N SER A 215 0.85 -8.54 -15.04
CA SER A 215 0.38 -9.16 -16.27
C SER A 215 0.72 -10.66 -16.31
N GLY A 216 1.86 -11.06 -15.74
CA GLY A 216 2.21 -12.47 -15.55
C GLY A 216 1.24 -13.25 -14.64
N TYR A 217 0.63 -12.62 -13.63
CA TYR A 217 -0.42 -13.28 -12.83
C TYR A 217 -1.76 -13.34 -13.55
N ILE A 218 -2.10 -12.32 -14.33
CA ILE A 218 -3.29 -12.32 -15.19
C ILE A 218 -3.16 -13.43 -16.24
N GLU A 219 -1.98 -13.61 -16.83
CA GLU A 219 -1.70 -14.69 -17.78
C GLU A 219 -1.75 -16.06 -17.11
N TYR A 220 -1.11 -16.22 -15.95
CA TYR A 220 -1.21 -17.45 -15.16
C TYR A 220 -2.67 -17.83 -14.87
N ALA A 221 -3.51 -16.86 -14.54
CA ALA A 221 -4.92 -17.10 -14.23
C ALA A 221 -5.73 -17.62 -15.43
N LYS A 222 -5.34 -17.31 -16.67
CA LYS A 222 -5.98 -17.85 -17.89
C LYS A 222 -5.79 -19.36 -18.02
N GLY A 223 -4.68 -19.90 -17.50
CA GLY A 223 -4.37 -21.33 -17.52
C GLY A 223 -4.94 -22.12 -16.33
N CYS A 224 -5.67 -21.47 -15.43
CA CYS A 224 -6.17 -22.08 -14.19
C CYS A 224 -7.66 -22.43 -14.32
N ASN A 225 -8.00 -23.71 -14.14
CA ASN A 225 -9.40 -24.18 -14.23
C ASN A 225 -10.27 -23.75 -13.03
N ASP A 226 -9.65 -23.37 -11.92
CA ASP A 226 -10.31 -22.98 -10.67
C ASP A 226 -10.46 -21.45 -10.54
N LEU A 227 -10.06 -20.69 -11.56
CA LEU A 227 -10.24 -19.25 -11.67
C LEU A 227 -11.16 -18.90 -12.83
N GLN A 228 -12.24 -18.21 -12.51
CA GLN A 228 -13.16 -17.65 -13.48
C GLN A 228 -12.91 -16.14 -13.60
N LEU A 229 -12.53 -15.66 -14.79
CA LEU A 229 -12.50 -14.24 -15.08
C LEU A 229 -13.93 -13.70 -15.17
N ILE A 230 -14.25 -12.69 -14.37
CA ILE A 230 -15.57 -12.05 -14.32
C ILE A 230 -15.56 -10.73 -15.10
N ALA A 231 -14.51 -9.93 -14.96
CA ALA A 231 -14.34 -8.64 -15.65
C ALA A 231 -12.87 -8.25 -15.76
N GLY A 232 -12.52 -7.46 -16.79
CA GLY A 232 -11.18 -6.93 -17.02
C GLY A 232 -10.21 -7.94 -17.64
N GLY A 233 -8.98 -7.96 -17.15
CA GLY A 233 -7.91 -8.85 -17.64
C GLY A 233 -7.09 -8.31 -18.81
N GLY A 234 -7.41 -7.11 -19.32
CA GLY A 234 -6.59 -6.44 -20.34
C GLY A 234 -5.32 -5.81 -19.77
N CYS A 235 -4.22 -5.90 -20.51
CA CYS A 235 -2.94 -5.25 -20.22
C CYS A 235 -2.40 -4.62 -21.50
N ASP A 236 -1.85 -3.42 -21.42
CA ASP A 236 -1.25 -2.69 -22.54
C ASP A 236 -0.03 -1.90 -22.02
N ASP A 237 1.14 -2.12 -22.61
CA ASP A 237 2.40 -1.41 -22.32
C ASP A 237 2.91 -0.56 -23.49
N SER A 238 2.10 -0.34 -24.53
CA SER A 238 2.50 0.39 -25.75
C SER A 238 2.84 1.87 -25.52
N VAL A 239 2.07 2.56 -24.67
CA VAL A 239 2.25 3.99 -24.35
C VAL A 239 2.66 4.19 -22.89
N GLY A 240 2.25 3.27 -22.02
CA GLY A 240 2.50 3.27 -20.59
C GLY A 240 1.97 1.97 -20.01
N TYR A 241 2.29 1.67 -18.75
CA TYR A 241 2.01 0.36 -18.16
C TYR A 241 0.56 0.23 -17.66
N TYR A 242 -0.41 0.13 -18.56
CA TYR A 242 -1.83 0.13 -18.22
C TYR A 242 -2.38 -1.28 -18.00
N ILE A 243 -3.09 -1.47 -16.89
CA ILE A 243 -3.74 -2.74 -16.53
C ILE A 243 -5.18 -2.45 -16.17
N GLN A 244 -6.11 -3.17 -16.79
CA GLN A 244 -7.53 -3.04 -16.49
C GLN A 244 -7.83 -3.59 -15.08
N PRO A 245 -8.72 -2.93 -14.30
CA PRO A 245 -9.30 -3.51 -13.10
C PRO A 245 -9.80 -4.92 -13.39
N THR A 246 -9.25 -5.92 -12.71
CA THR A 246 -9.51 -7.32 -13.01
C THR A 246 -10.21 -7.99 -11.83
N LEU A 247 -11.25 -8.77 -12.13
CA LEU A 247 -12.05 -9.48 -11.14
C LEU A 247 -12.05 -10.97 -11.47
N TYR A 248 -11.48 -11.78 -10.58
CA TYR A 248 -11.53 -13.23 -10.65
C TYR A 248 -12.43 -13.79 -9.56
N LYS A 249 -13.12 -14.89 -9.86
CA LYS A 249 -13.82 -15.72 -8.88
C LYS A 249 -13.10 -17.07 -8.78
N THR A 250 -12.88 -17.54 -7.56
CA THR A 250 -12.41 -18.90 -7.28
C THR A 250 -13.29 -19.56 -6.21
N ASN A 251 -13.27 -20.89 -6.18
CA ASN A 251 -13.81 -21.67 -5.06
C ASN A 251 -12.68 -22.28 -4.20
N ASP A 252 -11.42 -22.17 -4.62
CA ASP A 252 -10.27 -22.69 -3.88
C ASP A 252 -9.60 -21.57 -3.06
N PRO A 253 -9.71 -21.60 -1.71
CA PRO A 253 -9.01 -20.64 -0.85
C PRO A 253 -7.49 -20.75 -0.91
N ARG A 254 -6.94 -21.85 -1.46
CA ARG A 254 -5.51 -22.10 -1.62
C ARG A 254 -4.99 -21.75 -3.01
N ASN A 255 -5.84 -21.23 -3.90
CA ASN A 255 -5.38 -20.79 -5.21
C ASN A 255 -4.25 -19.76 -5.05
N LYS A 256 -3.27 -19.82 -5.96
CA LYS A 256 -2.10 -18.94 -5.94
C LYS A 256 -2.48 -17.46 -5.83
N LEU A 257 -3.49 -16.97 -6.55
CA LEU A 257 -3.92 -15.56 -6.46
C LEU A 257 -4.44 -15.17 -5.07
N MET A 258 -5.00 -16.11 -4.30
CA MET A 258 -5.42 -15.91 -2.91
C MET A 258 -4.24 -15.85 -1.93
N LEU A 259 -3.12 -16.51 -2.25
CA LEU A 259 -1.96 -16.67 -1.36
C LEU A 259 -0.77 -15.77 -1.69
N VAL A 260 -0.66 -15.26 -2.93
CA VAL A 260 0.49 -14.48 -3.37
C VAL A 260 0.69 -13.22 -2.54
N PRO A 261 1.90 -12.93 -2.04
CA PRO A 261 2.14 -11.78 -1.20
C PRO A 261 1.98 -10.40 -1.88
N GLU A 262 1.34 -9.53 -1.11
CA GLU A 262 1.30 -8.06 -1.05
C GLU A 262 0.90 -7.22 -2.27
N ILE A 263 1.71 -7.08 -3.31
CA ILE A 263 1.49 -5.98 -4.28
C ILE A 263 0.87 -6.46 -5.60
N VAL A 264 1.02 -7.74 -5.93
CA VAL A 264 0.77 -8.21 -7.31
C VAL A 264 -0.69 -8.46 -7.65
N ALA A 265 -1.53 -8.71 -6.65
CA ALA A 265 -2.96 -8.96 -6.85
C ALA A 265 -3.82 -7.71 -6.62
N SER A 266 -3.21 -6.54 -6.54
CA SER A 266 -3.95 -5.36 -6.14
C SER A 266 -4.76 -4.74 -7.30
N THR A 267 -4.33 -4.96 -8.53
CA THR A 267 -5.14 -4.70 -9.74
C THR A 267 -6.11 -5.85 -10.07
N ALA A 268 -5.99 -7.00 -9.38
CA ALA A 268 -6.72 -8.22 -9.64
C ALA A 268 -7.42 -8.70 -8.36
N LEU A 269 -8.65 -8.24 -8.15
CA LEU A 269 -9.47 -8.67 -7.03
C LEU A 269 -9.87 -10.14 -7.21
N THR A 270 -9.53 -10.99 -6.23
CA THR A 270 -9.94 -12.39 -6.22
C THR A 270 -11.07 -12.61 -5.22
N VAL A 271 -12.17 -13.19 -5.67
CA VAL A 271 -13.38 -13.42 -4.89
C VAL A 271 -13.52 -14.90 -4.54
N LEU A 272 -13.76 -15.18 -3.26
CA LEU A 272 -14.19 -16.48 -2.78
C LEU A 272 -15.64 -16.38 -2.28
N ALA A 273 -16.55 -17.02 -3.01
CA ALA A 273 -17.95 -17.13 -2.61
C ALA A 273 -18.14 -18.40 -1.76
N HIS A 274 -18.66 -18.28 -0.54
CA HIS A 274 -18.74 -19.40 0.41
C HIS A 274 -20.15 -19.62 0.97
N SER A 275 -20.46 -20.85 1.37
CA SER A 275 -21.66 -21.18 2.16
C SER A 275 -21.46 -20.83 3.65
N LEU A 276 -22.52 -20.87 4.46
CA LEU A 276 -22.47 -20.59 5.91
C LEU A 276 -21.51 -21.52 6.68
N ILE A 277 -21.33 -22.77 6.24
CA ILE A 277 -20.41 -23.73 6.87
C ILE A 277 -18.96 -23.43 6.49
N ALA A 278 -18.73 -22.99 5.24
CA ALA A 278 -17.43 -22.53 4.78
C ALA A 278 -17.04 -21.15 5.36
N TRP A 279 -17.99 -20.41 5.92
CA TRP A 279 -17.76 -19.14 6.63
C TRP A 279 -16.75 -19.32 7.78
N ALA A 280 -16.96 -20.31 8.65
CA ALA A 280 -16.06 -20.57 9.80
C ALA A 280 -14.64 -20.96 9.37
N TYR A 281 -14.51 -21.73 8.29
CA TYR A 281 -13.21 -22.10 7.72
C TYR A 281 -12.53 -20.94 7.00
N SER A 282 -13.30 -20.08 6.33
CA SER A 282 -12.77 -18.90 5.65
C SER A 282 -12.26 -17.83 6.61
N VAL A 283 -12.84 -17.69 7.81
CA VAL A 283 -12.30 -16.82 8.87
C VAL A 283 -10.93 -17.31 9.34
N ARG A 284 -10.77 -18.63 9.57
CA ARG A 284 -9.45 -19.21 9.91
C ARG A 284 -8.47 -19.12 8.73
N GLY A 285 -8.91 -19.42 7.51
CA GLY A 285 -8.09 -19.35 6.30
C GLY A 285 -7.63 -17.93 5.96
N ALA A 286 -8.48 -16.91 6.12
CA ALA A 286 -8.14 -15.51 5.91
C ALA A 286 -7.02 -15.05 6.86
N SER A 287 -6.99 -15.58 8.09
CA SER A 287 -5.93 -15.35 9.07
C SER A 287 -4.66 -16.18 8.80
N MET A 288 -4.77 -17.40 8.26
CA MET A 288 -3.62 -18.31 8.04
C MET A 288 -2.90 -18.08 6.71
N THR A 289 -3.54 -17.44 5.73
CA THR A 289 -2.98 -17.19 4.40
C THR A 289 -2.20 -15.88 4.30
N ALA A 290 -2.15 -15.11 5.39
CA ALA A 290 -1.29 -13.96 5.51
C ALA A 290 -0.11 -14.32 6.44
N GLU A 291 1.06 -14.64 5.88
CA GLU A 291 2.29 -14.78 6.68
C GLU A 291 2.59 -13.52 7.49
N TYR A 292 2.13 -12.36 7.03
CA TYR A 292 2.15 -11.07 7.74
C TYR A 292 0.90 -10.27 7.36
N THR A 293 -0.08 -10.21 8.26
CA THR A 293 -1.11 -9.16 8.23
C THR A 293 -0.81 -8.21 9.37
N THR A 294 -0.36 -7.00 9.06
CA THR A 294 -0.72 -5.86 9.91
C THR A 294 -2.21 -5.64 9.67
N MET A 295 -3.03 -5.92 10.67
CA MET A 295 -4.45 -5.59 10.64
C MET A 295 -4.59 -4.10 10.96
N PRO A 296 -4.93 -3.21 10.01
CA PRO A 296 -5.90 -2.18 10.32
C PRO A 296 -7.26 -2.89 10.25
N THR A 297 -7.62 -3.61 11.33
CA THR A 297 -9.00 -4.03 11.54
C THR A 297 -9.83 -2.78 11.71
N THR A 298 -10.37 -2.28 10.61
CA THR A 298 -11.73 -1.79 10.66
C THR A 298 -12.56 -2.91 10.05
N PRO A 299 -13.08 -3.83 10.88
CA PRO A 299 -14.20 -4.63 10.41
C PRO A 299 -15.22 -3.61 9.90
N ILE A 300 -15.80 -3.84 8.72
CA ILE A 300 -17.07 -3.23 8.39
C ILE A 300 -18.11 -3.95 9.25
N HIS A 301 -18.00 -3.75 10.57
CA HIS A 301 -19.13 -3.85 11.48
C HIS A 301 -20.05 -2.71 11.08
N ASN A 302 -21.35 -2.98 11.10
CA ASN A 302 -22.37 -1.95 11.16
C ASN A 302 -21.93 -0.88 12.18
N ALA A 303 -21.37 0.22 11.71
CA ALA A 303 -21.41 1.47 12.43
C ALA A 303 -22.79 2.03 12.13
N HIS A 304 -23.73 1.76 13.04
CA HIS A 304 -24.74 2.75 13.34
C HIS A 304 -24.07 4.07 13.72
#